data_AF-A0A1F4CI06-F1
#
_entry.id   AF-A0A1F4CI06-F1
#
_cell.length_a   1.000
_cell.length_b   1.000
_cell.length_c   1.000
_cell.angle_alpha   90.00
_cell.angle_beta   90.00
_cell.angle_gamma   90.00
#
_symmetry.space_group_name_H-M   'P 1'
#
loop_
_entity.id
_entity.type
_entity.pdbx_description
1 polymer ?
#
loop_
_entity_poly.entity_id
_entity_poly.type
_entity_poly.pdbx_seq_one_letter_code
_entity_poly.pdbx_strand_id
1 'polypeptide(L)'
;MTDGIAAIEMHRQGTEKESGLAAACSEALRKLQTLLEQEKEALQLHGPDTVHAFNVEAVANEIQRVQSMVGNKGQGAMPRNLRPRGQQLPRPEKAHSPPRNRGRRTMGRTGGRGGGRSGGGGAGGGAGSGAR
;
A
#
# COMPACT_ATOMS: atom_id res chain seq x y z
N MET A 1 12.96 -4.73 24.11
CA MET A 1 11.66 -4.03 24.20
C MET A 1 10.77 -4.26 22.98
N THR A 2 11.25 -4.00 21.77
CA THR A 2 10.54 -4.30 20.51
C THR A 2 9.97 -5.73 20.47
N ASP A 3 10.70 -6.69 21.05
CA ASP A 3 10.27 -8.09 21.15
C ASP A 3 9.04 -8.28 22.06
N GLY A 4 8.90 -7.49 23.13
CA GLY A 4 7.76 -7.54 24.05
C GLY A 4 6.47 -7.04 23.38
N ILE A 5 6.54 -5.93 22.66
CA ILE A 5 5.42 -5.42 21.86
C ILE A 5 5.05 -6.42 20.75
N ALA A 6 6.05 -6.95 20.04
CA ALA A 6 5.82 -7.94 18.99
C ALA A 6 5.18 -9.22 19.53
N ALA A 7 5.62 -9.72 20.68
CA ALA A 7 5.03 -10.90 21.32
C ALA A 7 3.57 -10.67 21.71
N ILE A 8 3.24 -9.49 22.26
CA ILE A 8 1.85 -9.14 22.60
C ILE A 8 0.99 -9.07 21.34
N GLU A 9 1.49 -8.49 20.24
CA GLU A 9 0.76 -8.42 18.98
C GLU A 9 0.53 -9.81 18.36
N MET A 10 1.55 -10.67 18.37
CA MET A 10 1.40 -12.05 17.89
C MET A 10 0.37 -12.82 18.71
N HIS A 11 0.40 -12.67 20.04
CA HIS A 11 -0.60 -13.26 20.93
C HIS A 11 -2.00 -12.72 20.64
N ARG A 12 -2.15 -11.39 20.47
CA ARG A 12 -3.43 -10.76 20.13
C ARG A 12 -4.00 -11.34 18.84
N GLN A 13 -3.19 -11.49 17.80
CA GLN A 13 -3.63 -12.08 16.53
C GLN A 13 -4.03 -13.55 16.68
N GLY A 14 -3.39 -14.29 17.59
CA GLY A 14 -3.80 -15.64 17.97
C GLY A 14 -5.18 -15.64 18.63
N THR A 15 -5.33 -14.89 19.72
CA THR A 15 -6.60 -14.77 20.47
C THR A 15 -7.74 -14.23 19.61
N GLU A 16 -7.46 -13.34 18.65
CA GLU A 16 -8.48 -12.81 17.74
C GLU A 16 -9.10 -13.92 16.89
N LYS A 17 -8.29 -14.89 16.43
CA LYS A 17 -8.77 -16.03 15.64
C LYS A 17 -9.60 -17.01 16.46
N GLU A 18 -9.33 -17.12 17.76
CA GLU A 18 -9.96 -18.10 18.65
C GLU A 18 -11.20 -17.54 19.36
N SER A 19 -11.12 -16.30 19.84
CA SER A 19 -12.06 -15.69 20.78
C SER A 19 -12.64 -14.35 20.29
N GLY A 20 -12.20 -13.88 19.13
CA GLY A 20 -12.67 -12.64 18.51
C GLY A 20 -11.92 -11.38 18.95
N LEU A 21 -12.08 -10.31 18.15
CA LEU A 21 -11.34 -9.07 18.25
C LEU A 21 -11.47 -8.36 19.62
N ALA A 22 -12.66 -8.33 20.20
CA ALA A 22 -12.90 -7.64 21.46
C ALA A 22 -12.10 -8.26 22.61
N ALA A 23 -12.16 -9.58 22.76
CA ALA A 23 -11.41 -10.32 23.78
C ALA A 23 -9.90 -10.16 23.57
N ALA A 24 -9.44 -10.28 22.32
CA ALA A 24 -8.04 -10.11 21.96
C ALA A 24 -7.50 -8.71 22.31
N CYS A 25 -8.24 -7.66 21.96
CA CYS A 25 -7.85 -6.29 22.28
C CYS A 25 -7.87 -6.02 23.79
N SER A 26 -8.88 -6.51 24.53
CA SER A 26 -8.92 -6.39 25.99
C SER A 26 -7.73 -7.07 26.66
N GLU A 27 -7.30 -8.24 26.18
CA GLU A 27 -6.12 -8.92 26.71
C GLU A 27 -4.82 -8.18 26.35
N ALA A 28 -4.67 -7.76 25.09
CA ALA A 28 -3.50 -7.01 24.63
C ALA A 28 -3.33 -5.69 25.38
N LEU A 29 -4.43 -4.95 25.63
CA LEU A 29 -4.39 -3.70 26.39
C LEU A 29 -3.90 -3.92 27.82
N ARG A 30 -4.37 -4.96 28.50
CA ARG A 30 -3.88 -5.28 29.85
C ARG A 30 -2.37 -5.54 29.86
N LYS A 31 -1.88 -6.35 28.92
CA LYS A 31 -0.43 -6.65 28.81
C LYS A 31 0.40 -5.41 28.47
N LEU A 32 -0.08 -4.56 27.57
CA LEU A 32 0.61 -3.31 27.21
C LEU A 32 0.63 -2.30 28.36
N GLN A 33 -0.43 -2.23 29.17
CA GLN A 33 -0.46 -1.38 30.37
C GLN A 33 0.58 -1.83 31.40
N THR A 34 0.67 -3.14 31.68
CA THR A 34 1.73 -3.69 32.55
C THR A 34 3.12 -3.38 32.01
N LEU A 35 3.33 -3.51 30.70
CA LEU A 35 4.61 -3.20 30.08
C LEU A 35 4.95 -1.70 30.18
N LEU A 36 3.95 -0.82 30.04
CA LEU A 36 4.12 0.62 30.19
C LEU A 36 4.53 1.00 31.63
N GLU A 37 3.93 0.36 32.63
CA GLU A 37 4.27 0.57 34.04
C GLU A 37 5.73 0.17 34.30
N GLN A 38 6.16 -0.99 33.83
CA GLN A 38 7.54 -1.45 33.95
C GLN A 38 8.55 -0.48 33.32
N GLU A 39 8.27 0.03 32.12
CA GLU A 39 9.16 0.99 31.47
C GLU A 39 9.16 2.36 32.17
N LYS A 40 8.04 2.79 32.76
CA LYS A 40 7.97 4.01 33.58
C LYS A 40 8.74 3.86 34.89
N GLU A 41 8.70 2.69 35.51
CA GLU A 41 9.49 2.39 36.71
C GLU A 41 10.99 2.39 36.37
N ALA A 42 11.38 1.72 35.28
CA ALA A 42 12.76 1.73 34.81
C ALA A 42 13.24 3.15 34.44
N LEU A 43 12.38 3.96 33.83
CA LEU A 43 12.66 5.36 33.51
C LEU A 43 12.90 6.20 34.79
N GLN A 44 12.12 5.98 35.84
CA GLN A 44 12.32 6.66 37.12
C GLN A 44 13.64 6.26 37.81
N LEU A 45 14.04 5.00 37.68
CA LEU A 45 15.28 4.48 38.27
C LEU A 45 16.53 4.95 37.51
N HIS A 46 16.46 5.02 36.17
CA HIS A 46 17.62 5.25 35.32
C HIS A 46 17.70 6.67 34.73
N GLY A 47 16.62 7.46 34.84
CA GLY A 47 16.56 8.83 34.36
C GLY A 47 16.15 8.98 32.88
N PRO A 48 15.86 10.23 32.45
CA PRO A 48 15.19 10.52 31.18
C PRO A 48 16.04 10.26 29.92
N ASP A 49 17.36 10.25 30.02
CA ASP A 49 18.27 10.09 28.86
C ASP A 49 18.51 8.62 28.50
N THR A 50 17.56 7.75 28.81
CA THR A 50 17.67 6.30 28.63
C THR A 50 16.72 5.79 27.56
N VAL A 51 16.98 4.58 27.09
CA VAL A 51 16.10 3.87 26.14
C VAL A 51 14.68 3.70 26.68
N HIS A 52 14.48 3.77 27.99
CA HIS A 52 13.17 3.67 28.64
C HIS A 52 12.23 4.80 28.25
N ALA A 53 12.73 6.01 27.98
CA ALA A 53 11.88 7.12 27.52
C ALA A 53 11.27 6.81 26.15
N PHE A 54 12.09 6.30 25.23
CA PHE A 54 11.65 5.87 23.89
C PHE A 54 10.72 4.64 23.97
N ASN A 55 11.00 3.72 24.88
CA ASN A 55 10.17 2.55 25.11
C ASN A 55 8.77 2.92 25.61
N VAL A 56 8.68 3.87 26.56
CA VAL A 56 7.41 4.40 27.08
C VAL A 56 6.57 4.99 25.93
N GLU A 57 7.19 5.79 25.06
CA GLU A 57 6.50 6.34 23.88
C GLU A 57 6.04 5.24 22.92
N ALA A 58 6.89 4.24 22.64
CA ALA A 58 6.55 3.13 21.76
C ALA A 58 5.36 2.31 22.28
N VAL A 59 5.30 2.02 23.59
CA VAL A 59 4.17 1.32 24.22
C VAL A 59 2.91 2.17 24.21
N ALA A 60 3.03 3.47 24.50
CA ALA A 60 1.89 4.39 24.47
C ALA A 60 1.24 4.45 23.08
N ASN A 61 2.06 4.54 22.02
CA ASN A 61 1.59 4.50 20.63
C ASN A 61 0.87 3.18 20.31
N GLU A 62 1.40 2.06 20.81
CA GLU A 62 0.78 0.75 20.60
C GLU A 62 -0.55 0.60 21.35
N ILE A 63 -0.65 1.11 22.59
CA ILE A 63 -1.91 1.16 23.33
C ILE A 63 -2.97 1.94 22.54
N GLN A 64 -2.61 3.12 22.02
CA GLN A 64 -3.51 3.93 21.22
C GLN A 64 -3.96 3.18 19.96
N ARG A 65 -3.04 2.47 19.30
CA ARG A 65 -3.35 1.62 18.14
C ARG A 65 -4.38 0.55 18.51
N VAL A 66 -4.15 -0.22 19.58
CA VAL A 66 -5.06 -1.30 20.00
C VAL A 66 -6.42 -0.75 20.46
N GLN A 67 -6.46 0.40 21.16
CA GLN A 67 -7.71 1.07 21.52
C GLN A 67 -8.53 1.46 20.29
N SER A 68 -7.87 1.98 19.24
CA SER A 68 -8.55 2.34 17.98
C SER A 68 -9.18 1.13 17.29
N MET A 69 -8.64 -0.07 17.45
CA MET A 69 -9.20 -1.30 16.87
C MET A 69 -10.56 -1.66 17.48
N VAL A 70 -10.80 -1.32 18.75
CA VAL A 70 -12.09 -1.56 19.43
C VAL A 70 -13.06 -0.40 19.20
N GLY A 71 -12.55 0.83 19.12
CA GLY A 71 -13.36 2.05 18.92
C GLY A 71 -13.85 2.29 17.48
N ASN A 72 -13.18 1.73 16.46
CA ASN A 72 -13.43 2.08 15.06
C ASN A 72 -14.62 1.38 14.38
N LYS A 73 -15.61 0.86 15.13
CA LYS A 73 -16.87 0.43 14.54
C LYS A 73 -17.71 1.60 13.97
N GLY A 74 -17.24 2.85 14.10
CA GLY A 74 -17.97 4.05 13.66
C GLY A 74 -17.23 5.05 12.76
N GLN A 75 -15.90 5.08 12.66
CA GLN A 75 -15.22 6.12 11.87
C GLN A 75 -13.98 5.57 11.17
N GLY A 76 -14.03 5.63 9.83
CA GLY A 76 -12.96 5.21 8.96
C GLY A 76 -11.73 6.13 9.00
N ALA A 77 -10.68 5.62 8.34
CA ALA A 77 -9.38 6.22 8.07
C ALA A 77 -8.32 6.14 9.20
N MET A 78 -7.41 5.19 8.96
CA MET A 78 -6.11 4.98 9.60
C MET A 78 -5.33 6.28 9.89
N PRO A 79 -4.64 6.42 11.04
CA PRO A 79 -3.55 7.37 11.17
C PRO A 79 -2.38 6.83 10.34
N ARG A 80 -2.27 7.34 9.12
CA ARG A 80 -1.14 7.08 8.24
C ARG A 80 0.08 7.73 8.87
N ASN A 81 0.96 6.93 9.47
CA ASN A 81 2.28 7.31 9.95
C ASN A 81 2.89 8.39 9.03
N LEU A 82 3.00 9.61 9.56
CA LEU A 82 3.71 10.72 8.94
C LEU A 82 5.22 10.40 8.97
N ARG A 83 5.65 9.52 8.06
CA ARG A 83 7.05 9.49 7.66
C ARG A 83 7.35 10.85 7.01
N PRO A 84 8.42 11.57 7.38
CA PRO A 84 8.92 12.66 6.55
C PRO A 84 9.57 12.02 5.32
N ARG A 85 8.74 11.64 4.32
CA ARG A 85 9.23 11.33 2.99
C ARG A 85 9.60 12.66 2.35
N GLY A 86 10.91 12.91 2.31
CA GLY A 86 11.49 14.02 1.58
C GLY A 86 10.95 14.13 0.15
N GLN A 87 10.82 15.39 -0.26
CA GLN A 87 10.77 15.89 -1.64
C GLN A 87 9.81 15.16 -2.58
N GLN A 88 8.58 15.66 -2.61
CA GLN A 88 7.71 15.52 -3.76
C GLN A 88 8.30 16.37 -4.90
N LEU A 89 9.03 15.74 -5.81
CA LEU A 89 9.44 16.35 -7.09
C LEU A 89 8.18 16.85 -7.84
N PRO A 90 8.23 18.02 -8.49
CA PRO A 90 7.07 18.57 -9.19
C PRO A 90 6.73 17.69 -10.39
N ARG A 91 5.46 17.26 -10.43
CA ARG A 91 4.85 16.57 -11.59
C ARG A 91 4.98 17.49 -12.82
N PRO A 92 5.53 17.03 -13.94
CA PRO A 92 5.41 17.79 -15.19
C PRO A 92 3.95 17.75 -15.65
N GLU A 93 3.35 18.94 -15.77
CA GLU A 93 2.04 19.17 -16.36
C GLU A 93 1.98 18.59 -17.78
N LYS A 94 0.88 17.89 -18.08
CA LYS A 94 0.56 17.46 -19.44
C LYS A 94 0.25 18.71 -20.28
N ALA A 95 1.26 19.20 -20.98
CA ALA A 95 1.10 20.22 -22.01
C ALA A 95 0.30 19.66 -23.20
N HIS A 96 -0.59 20.50 -23.72
CA HIS A 96 -1.46 20.29 -24.87
C HIS A 96 -0.72 19.78 -26.13
N SER A 97 -1.44 19.01 -26.96
CA SER A 97 -1.15 18.62 -28.36
C SER A 97 -0.68 19.81 -29.25
N PRO A 98 -0.13 19.65 -30.48
CA PRO A 98 0.07 18.44 -31.33
C PRO A 98 1.43 18.39 -32.11
N PRO A 99 1.75 17.33 -32.88
CA PRO A 99 2.69 17.48 -34.00
C PRO A 99 1.99 17.34 -35.36
N ARG A 100 1.92 18.48 -36.07
CA ARG A 100 1.59 18.58 -37.50
C ARG A 100 2.59 17.77 -38.33
N ASN A 101 2.10 16.77 -39.06
CA ASN A 101 2.90 16.01 -40.01
C ASN A 101 3.23 16.92 -41.22
N ARG A 102 4.39 17.59 -41.17
CA ARG A 102 4.95 18.34 -42.32
C ARG A 102 5.69 17.35 -43.22
N GLY A 103 5.24 17.28 -44.46
CA GLY A 103 5.68 16.34 -45.47
C GLY A 103 7.19 16.32 -45.72
N ARG A 104 7.69 15.13 -46.02
CA ARG A 104 9.00 14.91 -46.61
C ARG A 104 8.78 14.32 -48.01
N ARG A 105 8.89 15.19 -49.02
CA ARG A 105 8.97 14.80 -50.43
C ARG A 105 10.29 14.05 -50.64
N THR A 106 10.25 12.90 -51.30
CA THR A 106 11.43 12.33 -51.98
C THR A 106 11.09 12.18 -53.46
N MET A 107 11.85 12.88 -54.30
CA MET A 107 11.81 12.81 -55.77
C MET A 107 12.78 11.75 -56.28
N GLY A 108 12.40 11.05 -57.36
CA GLY A 108 13.24 10.16 -58.18
C GLY A 108 12.50 8.85 -58.50
N ARG A 109 11.80 8.65 -59.65
CA ARG A 109 12.31 8.38 -61.03
C ARG A 109 13.49 7.40 -60.99
N THR A 110 13.50 6.19 -61.57
CA THR A 110 12.76 5.60 -62.71
C THR A 110 13.01 4.07 -62.79
N GLY A 111 12.06 3.30 -63.35
CA GLY A 111 12.27 2.02 -64.04
C GLY A 111 11.62 0.81 -63.33
N GLY A 112 10.72 0.00 -63.89
CA GLY A 112 10.11 -0.07 -65.21
C GLY A 112 9.48 -1.47 -65.39
N ARG A 113 8.28 -1.50 -65.99
CA ARG A 113 7.62 -2.63 -66.72
C ARG A 113 7.04 -3.84 -65.96
N GLY A 114 5.76 -4.09 -66.28
CA GLY A 114 5.03 -5.36 -66.17
C GLY A 114 4.00 -5.34 -65.02
N GLY A 115 2.68 -5.43 -65.18
CA GLY A 115 1.85 -5.90 -66.29
C GLY A 115 0.86 -6.94 -65.74
N GLY A 116 -0.45 -6.69 -65.89
CA GLY A 116 -1.54 -7.68 -65.65
C GLY A 116 -2.08 -7.69 -64.23
N ARG A 117 -3.37 -7.42 -63.95
CA ARG A 117 -4.65 -8.02 -64.39
C ARG A 117 -5.24 -8.85 -63.24
N SER A 118 -6.57 -8.72 -63.07
CA SER A 118 -7.51 -9.62 -62.37
C SER A 118 -7.32 -9.82 -60.86
N GLY A 119 -8.33 -9.82 -60.00
CA GLY A 119 -9.78 -9.90 -60.20
C GLY A 119 -10.40 -10.67 -59.01
N GLY A 120 -11.64 -10.33 -58.64
CA GLY A 120 -12.52 -11.12 -57.76
C GLY A 120 -12.18 -11.08 -56.26
N GLY A 121 -13.11 -10.98 -55.31
CA GLY A 121 -14.56 -11.16 -55.33
C GLY A 121 -14.98 -11.91 -54.05
N GLY A 122 -16.10 -11.50 -53.46
CA GLY A 122 -16.92 -12.23 -52.47
C GLY A 122 -16.35 -12.30 -51.04
N ALA A 123 -17.02 -11.92 -49.95
CA ALA A 123 -18.39 -12.14 -49.44
C ALA A 123 -18.58 -13.46 -48.68
N GLY A 124 -19.12 -13.34 -47.45
CA GLY A 124 -19.67 -14.43 -46.63
C GLY A 124 -18.63 -15.16 -45.77
N GLY A 125 -18.78 -15.40 -44.48
CA GLY A 125 -19.99 -15.52 -43.65
C GLY A 125 -19.97 -16.88 -42.97
N GLY A 126 -20.28 -16.93 -41.66
CA GLY A 126 -20.84 -18.13 -41.02
C GLY A 126 -19.92 -18.97 -40.13
N ALA A 127 -20.17 -18.82 -38.82
CA ALA A 127 -20.39 -19.86 -37.80
C ALA A 127 -19.78 -21.27 -37.94
N GLY A 128 -19.23 -21.78 -36.82
CA GLY A 128 -18.97 -23.20 -36.65
C GLY A 128 -18.39 -23.55 -35.28
N SER A 129 -19.26 -23.86 -34.34
CA SER A 129 -18.99 -24.53 -33.06
C SER A 129 -18.56 -25.99 -33.23
N GLY A 130 -17.71 -26.49 -32.32
CA GLY A 130 -17.45 -27.93 -32.10
C GLY A 130 -16.19 -28.11 -31.26
N ALA A 131 -16.26 -28.33 -29.95
CA ALA A 131 -16.56 -29.61 -29.28
C ALA A 131 -15.59 -30.74 -29.65
N ARG A 132 -14.68 -31.05 -28.71
CA ARG A 132 -14.23 -32.40 -28.34
C ARG A 132 -13.80 -32.39 -26.89
#